data_AF-A0A2G6DFJ5-F1
#
_entry.id   AF-A0A2G6DFJ5-F1
#
_cell.length_a   1.000
_cell.length_b   1.000
_cell.length_c   1.000
_cell.angle_alpha   90.00
_cell.angle_beta   90.00
_cell.angle_gamma   90.00
#
_symmetry.space_group_name_H-M   'P 1'
#
loop_
_entity.id
_entity.type
_entity.pdbx_description
1 polymer ?
#
loop_
_entity_poly.entity_id
_entity_poly.type
_entity_poly.pdbx_seq_one_letter_code
_entity_poly.pdbx_strand_id
1 'polypeptide(L)'
;MQLMLTYKKESKKETFEEFWENKSGDFDIDDKTHVLYMMEFISKNLDLDEYALKRLEITIKTELPFFACKRFLAKKWLMENFEY
;
A
#
# COMPACT_ATOMS: atom_id res chain seq x y z
N MET A 1 -7.43 4.13 -10.14
CA MET A 1 -7.76 3.30 -8.97
C MET A 1 -8.41 4.19 -7.92
N GLN A 2 -9.54 3.77 -7.34
CA GLN A 2 -10.27 4.52 -6.32
C GLN A 2 -10.26 3.73 -5.01
N LEU A 3 -9.91 4.40 -3.91
CA LEU A 3 -9.93 3.82 -2.56
C LEU A 3 -11.35 3.87 -1.97
N MET A 4 -11.74 2.83 -1.25
CA MET A 4 -13.08 2.64 -0.68
C MET A 4 -13.13 2.97 0.82
N LEU A 5 -12.00 2.91 1.52
CA LEU A 5 -11.92 3.18 2.96
C LEU A 5 -11.64 4.67 3.25
N THR A 6 -11.88 5.07 4.50
CA THR A 6 -11.56 6.42 4.99
C THR A 6 -10.15 6.45 5.57
N TYR A 7 -9.43 7.54 5.28
CA TYR A 7 -8.05 7.76 5.71
C TYR A 7 -7.95 9.02 6.56
N LYS A 8 -7.04 9.01 7.54
CA LYS A 8 -6.88 10.13 8.48
C LYS A 8 -5.96 11.21 7.93
N LYS A 9 -5.08 10.84 7.00
CA LYS A 9 -4.06 11.70 6.41
C LYS A 9 -4.05 11.56 4.90
N GLU A 10 -3.55 12.59 4.23
CA GLU A 10 -3.27 12.57 2.80
C GLU A 10 -2.00 13.38 2.56
N SER A 11 -0.89 12.68 2.32
CA SER A 11 0.38 13.33 1.99
C SER A 11 0.31 13.89 0.57
N LYS A 12 0.34 15.23 0.46
CA LYS A 12 0.23 15.95 -0.83
C LYS A 12 1.56 16.15 -1.57
N LYS A 13 2.69 15.71 -1.01
CA LYS A 13 4.01 16.23 -1.37
C LYS A 13 4.95 15.27 -2.10
N GLU A 14 4.69 13.98 -2.10
CA GLU A 14 5.58 13.00 -2.73
C GLU A 14 4.91 12.40 -3.98
N THR A 15 5.68 12.25 -5.06
CA THR A 15 5.26 11.50 -6.25
C THR A 15 5.38 9.99 -6.00
N PHE A 16 4.81 9.19 -6.91
CA PHE A 16 4.94 7.73 -6.87
C PHE A 16 6.41 7.30 -6.94
N GLU A 17 7.20 7.96 -7.78
CA GLU A 17 8.63 7.69 -7.94
C GLU A 17 9.40 8.04 -6.65
N GLU A 18 9.20 9.24 -6.11
CA GLU A 18 9.84 9.70 -4.88
C GLU A 18 9.50 8.78 -3.69
N PHE A 19 8.26 8.28 -3.65
CA PHE A 19 7.82 7.35 -2.62
C PHE A 19 8.64 6.06 -2.60
N TRP A 20 8.98 5.52 -3.77
CA TRP A 20 9.68 4.25 -3.93
C TRP A 20 11.22 4.38 -4.00
N GLU A 21 11.75 5.52 -4.41
CA GLU A 21 13.20 5.79 -4.35
C GLU A 21 13.70 5.82 -2.89
N ASN A 22 12.88 6.33 -1.96
CA ASN A 22 13.20 6.35 -0.54
C ASN A 22 12.93 5.00 0.14
N LYS A 23 13.86 4.05 -0.01
CA LYS A 23 13.78 2.71 0.61
C LYS A 23 13.71 2.72 2.15
N SER A 24 14.17 3.79 2.79
CA SER A 24 14.11 3.98 4.25
C SER A 24 12.82 4.63 4.75
N GLY A 25 11.94 5.05 3.84
CA GLY A 25 10.70 5.75 4.15
C GLY A 25 9.76 4.92 5.03
N ASP A 26 9.09 5.59 5.94
CA ASP A 26 8.04 5.00 6.74
C ASP A 26 6.79 4.76 5.90
N PHE A 27 6.09 3.68 6.22
CA PHE A 27 4.76 3.38 5.71
C PHE A 27 3.74 3.73 6.79
N ASP A 28 2.71 4.45 6.39
CA ASP A 28 1.64 4.90 7.29
C ASP A 28 0.34 4.37 6.69
N ILE A 29 -0.24 3.39 7.36
CA ILE A 29 -1.50 2.77 6.94
C ILE A 29 -2.64 3.79 6.93
N ASP A 30 -2.57 4.84 7.75
CA ASP A 30 -3.60 5.87 7.88
C ASP A 30 -3.44 7.02 6.87
N ASP A 31 -2.37 7.00 6.07
CA ASP A 31 -2.15 7.92 4.96
C ASP A 31 -2.67 7.35 3.64
N LYS A 32 -3.60 8.08 3.03
CA LYS A 32 -4.23 7.73 1.76
C LYS A 32 -3.22 7.56 0.63
N THR A 33 -2.23 8.45 0.54
CA THR A 33 -1.24 8.46 -0.53
C THR A 33 -0.34 7.23 -0.43
N HIS A 34 0.12 6.92 0.79
CA HIS A 34 0.92 5.72 1.05
C HIS A 34 0.19 4.44 0.62
N VAL A 35 -1.07 4.28 1.05
CA VAL A 35 -1.86 3.09 0.70
C VAL A 35 -2.16 3.03 -0.80
N LEU A 36 -2.48 4.16 -1.43
CA LEU A 36 -2.68 4.22 -2.88
C LEU A 36 -1.44 3.75 -3.65
N TYR A 37 -0.26 4.23 -3.29
CA TYR A 37 0.99 3.87 -3.96
C TYR A 37 1.40 2.43 -3.71
N MET A 38 1.15 1.92 -2.50
CA MET A 38 1.31 0.50 -2.21
C MET A 38 0.39 -0.35 -3.08
N MET A 39 -0.89 -0.01 -3.14
CA MET A 39 -1.87 -0.72 -3.96
C MET A 39 -1.50 -0.70 -5.44
N GLU A 40 -1.07 0.45 -5.96
CA GLU A 40 -0.72 0.59 -7.38
C GLU A 40 0.53 -0.24 -7.72
N PHE A 41 1.48 -0.33 -6.80
CA PHE A 41 2.64 -1.18 -6.97
C PHE A 41 2.23 -2.67 -7.01
N ILE A 42 1.52 -3.15 -5.99
CA ILE A 42 1.13 -4.56 -5.91
C ILE A 42 0.19 -4.93 -7.07
N SER A 43 -0.75 -4.05 -7.43
CA SER A 43 -1.71 -4.29 -8.50
C SER A 43 -1.05 -4.53 -9.85
N LYS A 44 -0.03 -3.73 -10.18
CA LYS A 44 0.74 -3.87 -11.42
C LYS A 44 1.62 -5.13 -11.43
N ASN A 45 2.14 -5.54 -10.28
CA ASN A 45 3.04 -6.70 -10.19
C ASN A 45 2.28 -8.04 -10.20
N LEU A 46 1.06 -8.07 -9.68
CA LEU A 46 0.24 -9.28 -9.59
C LEU A 46 -0.90 -9.33 -10.61
N ASP A 47 -1.05 -8.30 -11.46
CA ASP A 47 -2.14 -8.17 -12.45
C ASP A 47 -3.54 -8.32 -11.80
N LEU A 48 -3.76 -7.52 -10.74
CA LEU A 48 -4.97 -7.61 -9.92
C LEU A 48 -6.21 -7.09 -10.66
N ASP A 49 -7.31 -7.82 -10.55
CA ASP A 49 -8.63 -7.37 -10.99
C ASP A 49 -9.29 -6.42 -9.96
N GLU A 50 -10.50 -5.94 -10.27
CA GLU A 50 -11.22 -4.99 -9.41
C GLU A 50 -11.61 -5.58 -8.03
N TYR A 51 -11.88 -6.88 -7.96
CA TYR A 51 -12.22 -7.55 -6.71
C TYR A 51 -10.97 -7.68 -5.82
N ALA A 52 -9.87 -8.12 -6.40
CA ALA A 52 -8.58 -8.25 -5.75
C ALA A 52 -8.06 -6.91 -5.23
N LEU A 53 -8.26 -5.82 -5.97
CA LEU A 53 -7.94 -4.46 -5.51
C LEU A 53 -8.67 -4.08 -4.22
N LYS A 54 -9.96 -4.40 -4.11
CA LYS A 54 -10.74 -4.13 -2.88
C LYS A 54 -10.25 -4.97 -1.70
N ARG A 55 -9.91 -6.24 -1.96
CA ARG A 55 -9.30 -7.13 -0.95
C ARG A 55 -7.95 -6.60 -0.49
N LEU A 56 -7.11 -6.12 -1.41
CA LEU A 56 -5.80 -5.56 -1.09
C LEU A 56 -5.90 -4.34 -0.17
N GLU A 57 -6.85 -3.43 -0.44
CA GLU A 57 -7.07 -2.27 0.44
C GLU A 57 -7.38 -2.69 1.88
N ILE A 58 -8.23 -3.71 2.04
CA ILE A 58 -8.59 -4.28 3.35
C ILE A 58 -7.36 -4.92 4.00
N THR A 59 -6.64 -5.78 3.30
CA THR A 59 -5.43 -6.45 3.82
C THR A 59 -4.40 -5.43 4.31
N ILE A 60 -4.14 -4.36 3.56
CA ILE A 60 -3.20 -3.30 3.97
C ILE A 60 -3.65 -2.63 5.28
N LYS A 61 -4.96 -2.48 5.50
CA LYS A 61 -5.51 -1.81 6.68
C LYS A 61 -5.65 -2.70 7.91
N THR A 62 -5.93 -3.98 7.73
CA THR A 62 -6.33 -4.85 8.84
C THR A 62 -5.37 -5.99 9.12
N GLU A 63 -4.60 -6.42 8.13
CA GLU A 63 -3.79 -7.64 8.21
C GLU A 63 -2.28 -7.36 8.18
N LEU A 64 -1.89 -6.14 7.80
CA LEU A 64 -0.49 -5.75 7.75
C LEU A 64 0.15 -5.86 9.16
N PRO A 65 1.24 -6.64 9.33
CA PRO A 65 1.85 -6.82 10.64
C PRO A 65 2.40 -5.52 11.24
N PHE A 66 2.42 -5.43 12.57
CA PHE A 66 2.91 -4.23 13.28
C PHE A 66 4.35 -3.84 12.95
N PHE A 67 5.19 -4.78 12.51
CA PHE A 67 6.59 -4.51 12.14
C PHE A 67 6.73 -3.88 10.74
N ALA A 68 5.67 -3.88 9.94
CA ALA A 68 5.66 -3.37 8.57
C ALA A 68 5.52 -1.83 8.52
N CYS A 69 6.17 -1.13 9.46
CA CYS A 69 6.23 0.34 9.52
C CYS A 69 7.11 0.96 8.42
N LYS A 70 7.85 0.16 7.65
CA LYS A 70 8.71 0.62 6.56
C LYS A 70 8.11 0.24 5.21
N ARG A 71 8.18 1.15 4.23
CA ARG A 71 7.64 0.95 2.86
C ARG A 71 8.14 -0.36 2.23
N PHE A 72 9.43 -0.63 2.36
CA PHE A 72 10.04 -1.87 1.85
C PHE A 72 9.50 -3.14 2.55
N LEU A 73 9.33 -3.11 3.88
CA LEU A 73 8.84 -4.26 4.64
C LEU A 73 7.37 -4.54 4.34
N ALA A 74 6.53 -3.50 4.32
CA ALA A 74 5.13 -3.61 3.94
C ALA A 74 4.97 -4.17 2.52
N LYS A 75 5.71 -3.61 1.56
CA LYS A 75 5.75 -4.09 0.17
C LYS A 75 6.15 -5.56 0.09
N LYS A 76 7.28 -5.93 0.74
CA LYS A 76 7.78 -7.31 0.70
C LYS A 76 6.74 -8.27 1.28
N TRP A 77 6.18 -7.93 2.44
CA TRP A 77 5.18 -8.76 3.08
C TRP A 77 3.93 -8.94 2.20
N LEU A 78 3.40 -7.85 1.61
CA LEU A 78 2.25 -7.94 0.71
C LEU A 78 2.56 -8.79 -0.53
N MET A 79 3.72 -8.63 -1.16
CA MET A 79 4.12 -9.46 -2.31
C MET A 79 4.24 -10.95 -1.98
N GLU A 80 4.62 -11.29 -0.74
CA GLU A 80 4.83 -12.67 -0.30
C GLU A 80 3.57 -13.32 0.29
N ASN A 81 2.60 -12.54 0.80
CA ASN A 81 1.48 -13.05 1.60
C ASN A 81 0.10 -12.66 1.07
N PHE A 82 0.00 -11.76 0.08
CA PHE A 82 -1.30 -11.40 -0.48
C PHE A 82 -1.76 -12.47 -1.48
N GLU A 83 -2.75 -13.26 -1.07
CA GLU A 83 -3.43 -14.27 -1.88
C GLU A 83 -4.90 -13.84 -2.09
N TYR A 84 -5.42 -13.96 -3.31
CA TYR A 84 -6.77 -13.48 -3.68
C TYR A 84 -7.45 -14.39 -4.71
#